data_AF-A0A6J3CC07-F1
#
_entry.id   AF-A0A6J3CC07-F1
#
_cell.length_a   1.000
_cell.length_b   1.000
_cell.length_c   1.000
_cell.angle_alpha   90.00
_cell.angle_beta   90.00
_cell.angle_gamma   90.00
#
_symmetry.space_group_name_H-M   'P 1'
#
loop_
_entity.id
_entity.type
_entity.pdbx_description
1 polymer ?
#
loop_
_entity_poly.entity_id
_entity_poly.type
_entity_poly.pdbx_seq_one_letter_code
_entity_poly.pdbx_strand_id
1 'polypeptide(L)'
;MPPKMPSPNTPTPSTSTQEPSRAGKAQYQLCDDRITLVVDNTRFVVDPAQFTAHPNTMLGRMFSSGLEFTHPNERGEYEVAEGISATVFRAILEYYRGGTIRCPPTVSVQELREACDYLLVPFDANTVRCQNLRGLLHELSNEGARRQFESFLERLILPLMVRSAQRGDRECHVVVLLDDDSVDWDEQYPPQMGDEYSQTVLSTPLYRFFKYIENRDVAKQVMKERGLKKIRLGVEGYPTYKEKVRKRPGGRAEVIYNYVQRPFIHMSWEKEEAKSRHVDFQCFKSKSVTNLAEATADPVIELEPNRARETEDNAEPPPEVQGEEEAQ
;
A
#
# COMPACT_ATOMS: atom_id res chain seq x y z
N MET A 1 -27.58 -73.87 -63.35
CA MET A 1 -27.52 -74.80 -62.20
C MET A 1 -28.26 -74.16 -61.03
N PRO A 2 -29.07 -74.91 -60.27
CA PRO A 2 -29.67 -74.50 -58.98
C PRO A 2 -28.76 -75.00 -57.80
N PRO A 3 -29.13 -74.91 -56.50
CA PRO A 3 -30.35 -74.36 -55.88
C PRO A 3 -30.17 -73.45 -54.62
N LYS A 4 -31.28 -72.78 -54.24
CA LYS A 4 -31.76 -72.44 -52.86
C LYS A 4 -30.99 -71.51 -51.90
N MET A 5 -31.78 -70.70 -51.18
CA MET A 5 -31.43 -69.99 -49.93
C MET A 5 -31.37 -70.97 -48.72
N PRO A 6 -30.89 -70.51 -47.54
CA PRO A 6 -31.86 -70.08 -46.52
C PRO A 6 -31.45 -68.87 -45.66
N SER A 7 -32.44 -68.36 -44.92
CA SER A 7 -32.30 -67.65 -43.63
C SER A 7 -33.21 -68.37 -42.61
N PRO A 8 -33.14 -68.11 -41.28
CA PRO A 8 -32.14 -67.37 -40.49
C PRO A 8 -31.49 -68.31 -39.44
N ASN A 9 -30.80 -67.77 -38.41
CA ASN A 9 -31.07 -68.06 -36.98
C ASN A 9 -30.00 -67.50 -36.02
N THR A 10 -30.47 -66.93 -34.91
CA THR A 10 -29.68 -66.69 -33.68
C THR A 10 -29.62 -67.97 -32.85
N PRO A 11 -28.57 -68.16 -32.03
CA PRO A 11 -28.81 -68.75 -30.71
C PRO A 11 -28.03 -68.07 -29.56
N THR A 12 -28.78 -67.61 -28.56
CA THR A 12 -28.34 -67.55 -27.15
C THR A 12 -28.74 -68.87 -26.47
N PRO A 13 -28.29 -69.17 -25.23
CA PRO A 13 -27.04 -68.83 -24.54
C PRO A 13 -26.30 -70.10 -24.04
N SER A 14 -25.14 -69.96 -23.39
CA SER A 14 -24.62 -70.94 -22.42
C SER A 14 -23.61 -70.31 -21.46
N THR A 15 -23.66 -70.71 -20.19
CA THR A 15 -22.90 -70.10 -19.08
C THR A 15 -21.73 -70.98 -18.65
N SER A 16 -20.51 -70.43 -18.59
CA SER A 16 -19.41 -71.04 -17.82
C SER A 16 -18.35 -70.01 -17.40
N THR A 17 -18.62 -69.34 -16.28
CA THR A 17 -17.71 -69.08 -15.16
C THR A 17 -16.21 -68.85 -15.45
N GLN A 18 -15.75 -67.60 -15.33
CA GLN A 18 -14.68 -67.19 -14.39
C GLN A 18 -14.43 -65.66 -14.40
N GLU A 19 -14.36 -65.06 -13.21
CA GLU A 19 -13.72 -63.76 -12.94
C GLU A 19 -12.20 -63.96 -12.71
N PRO A 20 -11.35 -62.91 -12.56
CA PRO A 20 -11.61 -61.47 -12.66
C PRO A 20 -10.63 -60.68 -13.57
N SER A 21 -10.99 -59.44 -13.91
CA SER A 21 -10.02 -58.32 -13.87
C SER A 21 -10.73 -56.97 -13.78
N ARG A 22 -10.54 -56.26 -12.66
CA ARG A 22 -11.00 -54.87 -12.50
C ARG A 22 -10.05 -53.93 -13.25
N ALA A 23 -10.55 -53.29 -14.30
CA ALA A 23 -9.97 -52.06 -14.84
C ALA A 23 -11.04 -50.97 -14.79
N GLY A 24 -10.90 -50.01 -13.87
CA GLY A 24 -11.98 -49.09 -13.53
C GLY A 24 -12.22 -48.02 -14.59
N LYS A 25 -13.42 -47.98 -15.16
CA LYS A 25 -14.01 -46.74 -15.69
C LYS A 25 -14.90 -46.13 -14.61
N ALA A 26 -14.30 -45.38 -13.69
CA ALA A 26 -15.02 -44.50 -12.79
C ALA A 26 -15.53 -43.28 -13.58
N GLN A 27 -16.53 -43.49 -14.44
CA GLN A 27 -17.40 -42.40 -14.88
C GLN A 27 -18.21 -41.98 -13.65
N TYR A 28 -17.70 -41.00 -12.91
CA TYR A 28 -18.45 -40.35 -11.85
C TYR A 28 -19.76 -39.82 -12.45
N GLN A 29 -20.86 -40.37 -11.95
CA GLN A 29 -22.20 -39.98 -12.38
C GLN A 29 -22.53 -38.65 -11.71
N LEU A 30 -22.10 -37.55 -12.33
CA LEU A 30 -22.34 -36.18 -11.88
C LEU A 30 -23.83 -35.82 -11.95
N CYS A 31 -24.59 -36.38 -11.01
CA CYS A 31 -26.02 -36.23 -10.83
C CYS A 31 -26.29 -36.33 -9.31
N ASP A 32 -26.48 -35.18 -8.67
CA ASP A 32 -26.81 -34.96 -7.23
C ASP A 32 -25.66 -34.90 -6.21
N ASP A 33 -24.38 -35.03 -6.62
CA ASP A 33 -23.22 -34.91 -5.70
C ASP A 33 -22.94 -33.46 -5.27
N ARG A 34 -23.29 -33.13 -4.02
CA ARG A 34 -22.90 -31.88 -3.33
C ARG A 34 -21.47 -31.98 -2.80
N ILE A 35 -20.72 -30.88 -2.87
CA ILE A 35 -19.37 -30.79 -2.29
C ILE A 35 -19.39 -30.24 -0.87
N THR A 36 -18.38 -30.57 -0.06
CA THR A 36 -18.15 -29.97 1.26
C THR A 36 -16.98 -29.00 1.19
N LEU A 37 -17.25 -27.72 1.41
CA LEU A 37 -16.23 -26.70 1.64
C LEU A 37 -15.92 -26.62 3.15
N VAL A 38 -14.66 -26.40 3.50
CA VAL A 38 -14.19 -26.14 4.87
C VAL A 38 -13.63 -24.74 4.94
N VAL A 39 -14.22 -23.91 5.79
CA VAL A 39 -13.80 -22.52 6.05
C VAL A 39 -13.90 -22.28 7.55
N ASP A 40 -12.82 -21.80 8.17
CA ASP A 40 -12.79 -21.51 9.62
C ASP A 40 -13.31 -22.72 10.45
N ASN A 41 -12.70 -23.89 10.18
CA ASN A 41 -13.06 -25.23 10.71
C ASN A 41 -14.54 -25.66 10.52
N THR A 42 -15.34 -24.86 9.82
CA THR A 42 -16.78 -25.06 9.64
C THR A 42 -17.06 -25.67 8.27
N ARG A 43 -17.92 -26.69 8.23
CA ARG A 43 -18.27 -27.42 7.00
C ARG A 43 -19.51 -26.83 6.35
N PHE A 44 -19.42 -26.53 5.06
CA PHE A 44 -20.49 -26.01 4.22
C PHE A 44 -20.76 -26.98 3.07
N VAL A 45 -21.90 -27.68 3.14
CA VAL A 45 -22.34 -28.57 2.06
C VAL A 45 -23.11 -27.77 1.02
N VAL A 46 -22.56 -27.67 -0.19
CA VAL A 46 -23.03 -26.80 -1.26
C VAL A 46 -23.12 -27.55 -2.60
N ASP A 47 -23.97 -27.06 -3.48
CA ASP A 47 -24.07 -27.56 -4.86
C ASP A 47 -23.14 -26.70 -5.76
N PRO A 48 -22.17 -27.32 -6.48
CA PRO A 48 -21.23 -26.60 -7.34
C PRO A 48 -21.89 -25.70 -8.41
N ALA A 49 -23.10 -26.02 -8.85
CA ALA A 49 -23.82 -25.24 -9.86
C ALA A 49 -24.19 -23.82 -9.38
N GLN A 50 -24.20 -23.57 -8.07
CA GLN A 50 -24.36 -22.21 -7.51
C GLN A 50 -23.15 -21.31 -7.84
N PHE A 51 -21.96 -21.90 -8.01
CA PHE A 51 -20.74 -21.14 -8.36
C PHE A 51 -20.60 -20.90 -9.87
N THR A 52 -21.08 -21.82 -10.72
CA THR A 52 -20.94 -21.71 -12.19
C THR A 52 -21.76 -20.57 -12.81
N ALA A 53 -22.79 -20.10 -12.12
CA ALA A 53 -23.51 -18.87 -12.48
C ALA A 53 -22.68 -17.57 -12.28
N HIS A 54 -21.60 -17.63 -11.51
CA HIS A 54 -20.77 -16.48 -11.14
C HIS A 54 -19.27 -16.69 -11.48
N PRO A 55 -18.90 -17.02 -12.74
CA PRO A 55 -17.56 -17.51 -13.12
C PRO A 55 -16.43 -16.47 -12.98
N ASN A 56 -16.74 -15.21 -12.70
CA ASN A 56 -15.73 -14.17 -12.43
C ASN A 56 -15.16 -14.23 -11.00
N THR A 57 -15.89 -14.84 -10.06
CA THR A 57 -15.49 -15.02 -8.65
C THR A 57 -14.42 -16.11 -8.48
N MET A 58 -13.74 -16.14 -7.34
CA MET A 58 -12.77 -17.20 -7.01
C MET A 58 -13.42 -18.58 -7.02
N LEU A 59 -14.52 -18.78 -6.28
CA LEU A 59 -15.24 -20.07 -6.24
C LEU A 59 -15.83 -20.42 -7.61
N GLY A 60 -16.33 -19.43 -8.35
CA GLY A 60 -16.78 -19.59 -9.73
C GLY A 60 -15.70 -20.18 -10.62
N ARG A 61 -14.47 -19.63 -10.60
CA ARG A 61 -13.33 -20.18 -11.37
C ARG A 61 -12.94 -21.58 -10.91
N MET A 62 -12.87 -21.79 -9.58
CA MET A 62 -12.49 -23.06 -8.96
C MET A 62 -13.38 -24.24 -9.35
N PHE A 63 -14.68 -24.00 -9.56
CA PHE A 63 -15.66 -25.05 -9.84
C PHE A 63 -16.24 -25.03 -11.27
N SER A 64 -16.01 -23.97 -12.07
CA SER A 64 -16.39 -23.93 -13.50
C SER A 64 -15.34 -24.50 -14.43
N SER A 65 -14.05 -24.44 -14.08
CA SER A 65 -12.93 -24.76 -14.99
C SER A 65 -12.67 -26.26 -15.16
N GLY A 66 -13.49 -27.12 -14.56
CA GLY A 66 -13.11 -28.48 -14.20
C GLY A 66 -12.25 -28.52 -12.93
N LEU A 67 -12.37 -29.58 -12.15
CA LEU A 67 -11.69 -29.74 -10.84
C LEU A 67 -10.18 -30.05 -10.95
N GLU A 68 -9.57 -29.87 -12.13
CA GLU A 68 -8.18 -30.27 -12.40
C GLU A 68 -7.15 -29.51 -11.56
N PHE A 69 -7.51 -28.35 -11.02
CA PHE A 69 -6.68 -27.50 -10.14
C PHE A 69 -7.19 -27.43 -8.70
N THR A 70 -8.27 -28.13 -8.36
CA THR A 70 -8.90 -28.11 -7.03
C THR A 70 -8.95 -29.53 -6.49
N HIS A 71 -7.94 -29.90 -5.71
CA HIS A 71 -7.87 -31.21 -5.07
C HIS A 71 -8.48 -31.14 -3.66
N PRO A 72 -9.41 -32.05 -3.31
CA PRO A 72 -9.88 -32.18 -1.94
C PRO A 72 -8.80 -32.80 -1.05
N ASN A 73 -8.94 -32.63 0.26
CA ASN A 73 -8.15 -33.33 1.26
C ASN A 73 -8.53 -34.84 1.33
N GLU A 74 -7.86 -35.60 2.21
CA GLU A 74 -8.07 -37.05 2.40
C GLU A 74 -9.53 -37.47 2.72
N ARG A 75 -10.40 -36.52 3.08
CA ARG A 75 -11.81 -36.75 3.41
C ARG A 75 -12.78 -36.41 2.27
N GLY A 76 -12.28 -35.93 1.13
CA GLY A 76 -13.12 -35.42 0.04
C GLY A 76 -13.61 -33.98 0.28
N GLU A 77 -13.00 -33.25 1.21
CA GLU A 77 -13.40 -31.89 1.61
C GLU A 77 -12.45 -30.84 1.02
N TYR A 78 -12.97 -29.68 0.63
CA TYR A 78 -12.18 -28.60 0.02
C TYR A 78 -11.94 -27.47 1.03
N GLU A 79 -10.71 -27.33 1.50
CA GLU A 79 -10.30 -26.20 2.34
C GLU A 79 -10.12 -24.95 1.47
N VAL A 80 -10.88 -23.89 1.79
CA VAL A 80 -10.95 -22.65 1.00
C VAL A 80 -11.06 -21.43 1.90
N ALA A 81 -10.92 -20.22 1.33
CA ALA A 81 -11.23 -18.97 2.02
C ALA A 81 -10.44 -18.77 3.34
N GLU A 82 -9.13 -19.06 3.31
CA GLU A 82 -8.25 -18.89 4.49
C GLU A 82 -8.31 -17.46 5.03
N GLY A 83 -8.44 -17.32 6.35
CA GLY A 83 -8.59 -16.03 7.04
C GLY A 83 -10.01 -15.46 7.06
N ILE A 84 -10.97 -16.01 6.31
CA ILE A 84 -12.36 -15.56 6.31
C ILE A 84 -13.18 -16.32 7.37
N SER A 85 -13.89 -15.61 8.23
CA SER A 85 -14.70 -16.22 9.30
C SER A 85 -15.88 -17.03 8.74
N ALA A 86 -16.26 -18.12 9.41
CA ALA A 86 -17.39 -18.96 9.00
C ALA A 86 -18.73 -18.18 8.94
N THR A 87 -18.84 -17.08 9.69
CA THR A 87 -20.01 -16.20 9.68
C THR A 87 -20.05 -15.31 8.44
N VAL A 88 -18.92 -14.74 8.02
CA VAL A 88 -18.80 -13.99 6.76
C VAL A 88 -18.99 -14.91 5.56
N PHE A 89 -18.34 -16.08 5.54
CA PHE A 89 -18.47 -17.02 4.43
C PHE A 89 -19.92 -17.47 4.21
N ARG A 90 -20.68 -17.70 5.30
CA ARG A 90 -22.11 -18.01 5.23
C ARG A 90 -22.93 -16.90 4.56
N ALA A 91 -22.62 -15.63 4.84
CA ALA A 91 -23.29 -14.49 4.20
C ALA A 91 -22.90 -14.36 2.71
N ILE A 92 -21.64 -14.64 2.37
CA ILE A 92 -21.17 -14.64 0.98
C ILE A 92 -21.81 -15.80 0.18
N LEU A 93 -22.13 -16.93 0.80
CA LEU A 93 -22.91 -18.00 0.13
C LEU A 93 -24.35 -17.58 -0.24
N GLU A 94 -24.92 -16.51 0.32
CA GLU A 94 -26.21 -15.96 -0.14
C GLU A 94 -26.11 -15.33 -1.54
N TYR A 95 -24.94 -14.77 -1.90
CA TYR A 95 -24.69 -14.16 -3.21
C TYR A 95 -24.91 -15.16 -4.34
N TYR A 96 -24.32 -16.35 -4.23
CA TYR A 96 -24.41 -17.43 -5.22
C TYR A 96 -25.81 -18.07 -5.30
N ARG A 97 -26.75 -17.65 -4.46
CA ARG A 97 -28.14 -18.16 -4.41
C ARG A 97 -29.18 -17.12 -4.83
N GLY A 98 -28.88 -15.83 -4.70
CA GLY A 98 -29.84 -14.75 -4.94
C GLY A 98 -29.23 -13.40 -5.37
N GLY A 99 -27.95 -13.38 -5.77
CA GLY A 99 -27.24 -12.18 -6.22
C GLY A 99 -27.00 -11.11 -5.15
N THR A 100 -27.30 -11.39 -3.86
CA THR A 100 -27.14 -10.41 -2.78
C THR A 100 -26.55 -11.03 -1.51
N ILE A 101 -25.73 -10.25 -0.81
CA ILE A 101 -25.15 -10.56 0.51
C ILE A 101 -25.89 -9.77 1.57
N ARG A 102 -26.32 -10.43 2.65
CA ARG A 102 -26.80 -9.75 3.86
C ARG A 102 -25.69 -9.72 4.91
N CYS A 103 -25.07 -8.56 5.10
CA CYS A 103 -24.03 -8.37 6.12
C CYS A 103 -24.60 -8.68 7.52
N PRO A 104 -24.06 -9.67 8.25
CA PRO A 104 -24.51 -9.99 9.60
C PRO A 104 -24.30 -8.81 10.55
N PRO A 105 -25.18 -8.59 11.55
CA PRO A 105 -25.05 -7.46 12.48
C PRO A 105 -23.87 -7.59 13.46
N THR A 106 -23.27 -8.78 13.57
CA THR A 106 -22.07 -9.08 14.38
C THR A 106 -20.77 -8.99 13.58
N VAL A 107 -20.84 -8.75 12.27
CA VAL A 107 -19.71 -8.70 11.33
C VAL A 107 -19.44 -7.24 10.97
N SER A 108 -18.16 -6.88 10.85
CA SER A 108 -17.81 -5.52 10.40
C SER A 108 -17.95 -5.40 8.87
N VAL A 109 -18.31 -4.21 8.39
CA VAL A 109 -18.45 -4.00 6.93
C VAL A 109 -17.09 -4.11 6.22
N GLN A 110 -16.00 -3.76 6.91
CA GLN A 110 -14.63 -3.93 6.46
C GLN A 110 -14.24 -5.43 6.33
N GLU A 111 -14.51 -6.25 7.35
CA GLU A 111 -14.28 -7.71 7.31
C GLU A 111 -15.03 -8.35 6.13
N LEU A 112 -16.27 -7.93 5.88
CA LEU A 112 -17.02 -8.38 4.70
C LEU A 112 -16.42 -7.86 3.39
N ARG A 113 -15.93 -6.62 3.33
CA ARG A 113 -15.28 -6.03 2.14
C ARG A 113 -13.99 -6.80 1.80
N GLU A 114 -13.14 -7.03 2.78
CA GLU A 114 -11.87 -7.78 2.62
C GLU A 114 -12.13 -9.21 2.15
N ALA A 115 -13.15 -9.89 2.70
CA ALA A 115 -13.56 -11.23 2.26
C ALA A 115 -14.17 -11.24 0.84
N CYS A 116 -14.88 -10.18 0.44
CA CYS A 116 -15.40 -10.04 -0.93
C CYS A 116 -14.26 -9.78 -1.93
N ASP A 117 -13.31 -8.92 -1.60
CA ASP A 117 -12.12 -8.64 -2.42
C ASP A 117 -11.27 -9.92 -2.60
N TYR A 118 -11.04 -10.70 -1.54
CA TYR A 118 -10.35 -12.00 -1.61
C TYR A 118 -11.10 -12.99 -2.51
N LEU A 119 -12.41 -13.17 -2.31
CA LEU A 119 -13.21 -14.14 -3.09
C LEU A 119 -13.60 -13.63 -4.48
N LEU A 120 -13.15 -12.44 -4.88
CA LEU A 120 -13.50 -11.76 -6.13
C LEU A 120 -15.03 -11.60 -6.32
N VAL A 121 -15.75 -11.36 -5.23
CA VAL A 121 -17.21 -11.16 -5.19
C VAL A 121 -17.51 -9.65 -5.24
N PRO A 122 -18.44 -9.17 -6.09
CA PRO A 122 -18.74 -7.74 -6.20
C PRO A 122 -19.19 -7.08 -4.89
N PHE A 123 -18.50 -6.03 -4.46
CA PHE A 123 -18.91 -5.20 -3.33
C PHE A 123 -19.52 -3.87 -3.82
N ASP A 124 -20.84 -3.84 -3.98
CA ASP A 124 -21.57 -2.66 -4.43
C ASP A 124 -22.97 -2.53 -3.78
N ALA A 125 -23.66 -1.42 -4.05
CA ALA A 125 -24.98 -1.10 -3.47
C ALA A 125 -26.16 -1.92 -4.06
N ASN A 126 -25.94 -2.74 -5.08
CA ASN A 126 -26.91 -3.72 -5.58
C ASN A 126 -26.72 -5.06 -4.87
N THR A 127 -25.47 -5.46 -4.71
CA THR A 127 -25.02 -6.74 -4.18
C THR A 127 -25.05 -6.79 -2.65
N VAL A 128 -24.60 -5.73 -1.96
CA VAL A 128 -24.45 -5.73 -0.48
C VAL A 128 -25.63 -5.04 0.19
N ARG A 129 -26.21 -5.72 1.19
CA ARG A 129 -27.24 -5.19 2.09
C ARG A 129 -26.71 -5.21 3.53
N CYS A 130 -26.67 -4.06 4.19
CA CYS A 130 -26.16 -3.93 5.56
C CYS A 130 -27.05 -3.00 6.39
N GLN A 131 -27.18 -3.27 7.69
CA GLN A 131 -27.83 -2.37 8.65
C GLN A 131 -26.94 -1.16 8.97
N ASN A 132 -25.62 -1.36 9.02
CA ASN A 132 -24.63 -0.29 9.24
C ASN A 132 -24.38 0.49 7.93
N LEU A 133 -25.32 1.37 7.57
CA LEU A 133 -25.23 2.22 6.39
C LEU A 133 -23.97 3.11 6.42
N ARG A 134 -23.49 3.54 7.60
CA ARG A 134 -22.24 4.31 7.72
C ARG A 134 -21.04 3.50 7.23
N GLY A 135 -20.92 2.24 7.66
CA GLY A 135 -19.85 1.34 7.21
C GLY A 135 -19.91 1.08 5.70
N LEU A 136 -21.12 0.80 5.17
CA LEU A 136 -21.30 0.58 3.74
C LEU A 136 -20.94 1.82 2.90
N LEU A 137 -21.35 3.01 3.33
CA LEU A 137 -20.99 4.26 2.67
C LEU A 137 -19.50 4.59 2.80
N HIS A 138 -18.83 4.17 3.88
CA HIS A 138 -17.38 4.34 4.04
C HIS A 138 -16.62 3.52 3.00
N GLU A 139 -16.89 2.21 2.88
CA GLU A 139 -16.19 1.35 1.90
C GLU A 139 -16.45 1.77 0.45
N LEU A 140 -17.70 2.15 0.14
CA LEU A 140 -18.04 2.68 -1.19
C LEU A 140 -17.38 4.05 -1.46
N SER A 141 -17.16 4.87 -0.43
CA SER A 141 -16.43 6.13 -0.54
C SER A 141 -14.93 5.92 -0.71
N ASN A 142 -14.33 4.94 -0.03
CA ASN A 142 -12.92 4.56 -0.20
C ASN A 142 -12.66 4.12 -1.65
N GLU A 143 -13.56 3.30 -2.21
CA GLU A 143 -13.50 2.85 -3.61
C GLU A 143 -13.80 3.98 -4.63
N GLY A 144 -14.66 4.95 -4.27
CA GLY A 144 -14.85 6.18 -5.04
C GLY A 144 -13.60 7.05 -5.05
N ALA A 145 -12.98 7.23 -3.88
CA ALA A 145 -11.81 8.05 -3.67
C ALA A 145 -10.56 7.48 -4.37
N ARG A 146 -10.38 6.15 -4.36
CA ARG A 146 -9.32 5.44 -5.12
C ARG A 146 -9.37 5.83 -6.60
N ARG A 147 -10.50 5.56 -7.26
CA ARG A 147 -10.69 5.82 -8.70
C ARG A 147 -10.63 7.32 -9.04
N GLN A 148 -11.15 8.18 -8.17
CA GLN A 148 -11.06 9.63 -8.37
C GLN A 148 -9.61 10.12 -8.27
N PHE A 149 -8.86 9.64 -7.27
CA PHE A 149 -7.45 10.00 -7.11
C PHE A 149 -6.56 9.45 -8.22
N GLU A 150 -6.80 8.25 -8.72
CA GLU A 150 -6.07 7.72 -9.89
C GLU A 150 -6.24 8.64 -11.11
N SER A 151 -7.45 9.15 -11.35
CA SER A 151 -7.68 10.11 -12.44
C SER A 151 -6.97 11.46 -12.20
N PHE A 152 -6.89 11.94 -10.96
CA PHE A 152 -6.10 13.13 -10.63
C PHE A 152 -4.58 12.88 -10.74
N LEU A 153 -4.11 11.70 -10.34
CA LEU A 153 -2.72 11.28 -10.43
C LEU A 153 -2.26 11.28 -11.89
N GLU A 154 -3.00 10.63 -12.78
CA GLU A 154 -2.66 10.57 -14.21
C GLU A 154 -2.81 11.92 -14.91
N ARG A 155 -3.87 12.69 -14.63
CA ARG A 155 -4.19 13.91 -15.39
C ARG A 155 -3.50 15.19 -14.89
N LEU A 156 -3.24 15.28 -13.58
CA LEU A 156 -2.83 16.54 -12.94
C LEU A 156 -1.43 16.44 -12.31
N ILE A 157 -1.12 15.33 -11.63
CA ILE A 157 0.12 15.20 -10.84
C ILE A 157 1.26 14.62 -11.68
N LEU A 158 1.00 13.56 -12.45
CA LEU A 158 1.98 12.89 -13.31
C LEU A 158 2.67 13.84 -14.31
N PRO A 159 1.99 14.80 -14.98
CA PRO A 159 2.68 15.79 -15.81
C PRO A 159 3.72 16.63 -15.05
N LEU A 160 3.46 16.95 -13.78
CA LEU A 160 4.40 17.68 -12.91
C LEU A 160 5.61 16.80 -12.58
N MET A 161 5.36 15.56 -12.17
CA MET A 161 6.39 14.56 -11.88
C MET A 161 7.29 14.32 -13.10
N VAL A 162 6.71 14.19 -14.31
CA VAL A 162 7.45 14.02 -15.57
C VAL A 162 8.35 15.23 -15.86
N ARG A 163 7.87 16.48 -15.68
CA ARG A 163 8.71 17.68 -15.85
C ARG A 163 9.87 17.71 -14.85
N SER A 164 9.66 17.28 -13.62
CA SER A 164 10.73 17.16 -12.61
C SER A 164 11.73 16.06 -12.98
N ALA A 165 11.26 14.85 -13.32
CA ALA A 165 12.12 13.75 -13.76
C ALA A 165 12.96 14.10 -15.01
N GLN A 166 12.41 14.90 -15.93
CA GLN A 166 13.10 15.42 -17.11
C GLN A 166 14.19 16.47 -16.78
N ARG A 167 14.09 17.18 -15.66
CA ARG A 167 15.15 18.08 -15.15
C ARG A 167 16.29 17.33 -14.45
N GLY A 168 16.03 16.09 -14.04
CA GLY A 168 16.96 15.24 -13.28
C GLY A 168 16.46 14.89 -11.87
N ASP A 169 15.38 15.52 -11.42
CA ASP A 169 14.85 15.38 -10.06
C ASP A 169 14.51 13.92 -9.73
N ARG A 170 14.53 13.61 -8.42
CA ARG A 170 14.17 12.29 -7.85
C ARG A 170 12.99 12.34 -6.90
N GLU A 171 12.42 13.52 -6.73
CA GLU A 171 11.25 13.80 -5.93
C GLU A 171 10.50 15.00 -6.50
N CYS A 172 9.27 15.20 -6.02
CA CYS A 172 8.44 16.33 -6.39
C CYS A 172 7.57 16.73 -5.21
N HIS A 173 7.53 18.02 -4.93
CA HIS A 173 6.58 18.64 -4.01
C HIS A 173 5.55 19.42 -4.83
N VAL A 174 4.26 19.10 -4.67
CA VAL A 174 3.14 19.66 -5.43
C VAL A 174 2.16 20.31 -4.48
N VAL A 175 1.96 21.63 -4.62
CA VAL A 175 0.99 22.39 -3.85
C VAL A 175 -0.30 22.54 -4.66
N VAL A 176 -1.42 22.19 -4.04
CA VAL A 176 -2.76 22.23 -4.65
C VAL A 176 -3.43 23.55 -4.32
N LEU A 177 -3.69 24.31 -5.36
CA LEU A 177 -4.36 25.61 -5.35
C LEU A 177 -5.81 25.47 -5.86
N LEU A 178 -6.66 26.43 -5.51
CA LEU A 178 -7.99 26.57 -6.11
C LEU A 178 -7.88 27.07 -7.56
N ASP A 179 -8.93 26.93 -8.36
CA ASP A 179 -8.90 27.41 -9.76
C ASP A 179 -8.92 28.95 -9.88
N ASP A 180 -9.29 29.64 -8.79
CA ASP A 180 -9.35 31.09 -8.62
C ASP A 180 -8.21 31.67 -7.75
N ASP A 181 -7.25 30.84 -7.30
CA ASP A 181 -6.06 31.30 -6.58
C ASP A 181 -5.10 32.08 -7.49
N SER A 182 -4.84 33.34 -7.16
CA SER A 182 -3.71 34.10 -7.70
C SER A 182 -2.49 34.03 -6.77
N VAL A 183 -1.32 33.85 -7.37
CA VAL A 183 -0.02 33.85 -6.69
C VAL A 183 0.84 34.94 -7.32
N ASP A 184 1.22 35.93 -6.53
CA ASP A 184 1.93 37.15 -6.94
C ASP A 184 3.23 37.27 -6.14
N TRP A 185 4.31 36.77 -6.73
CA TRP A 185 5.65 36.75 -6.12
C TRP A 185 6.49 37.89 -6.68
N ASP A 186 7.11 38.66 -5.77
CA ASP A 186 7.92 39.81 -6.13
C ASP A 186 9.28 39.36 -6.70
N GLU A 187 9.52 39.65 -7.98
CA GLU A 187 10.73 39.23 -8.70
C GLU A 187 12.04 39.67 -8.01
N GLN A 188 12.01 40.81 -7.31
CA GLN A 188 13.19 41.36 -6.63
C GLN A 188 13.42 40.72 -5.25
N TYR A 189 12.38 40.15 -4.65
CA TYR A 189 12.38 39.53 -3.32
C TYR A 189 11.43 38.31 -3.26
N PRO A 190 11.73 37.21 -3.98
CA PRO A 190 10.89 36.01 -3.97
C PRO A 190 10.82 35.37 -2.57
N PRO A 191 9.76 34.61 -2.26
CA PRO A 191 9.65 33.90 -0.99
C PRO A 191 10.74 32.83 -0.84
N GLN A 192 11.14 32.54 0.40
CA GLN A 192 12.15 31.52 0.71
C GLN A 192 11.51 30.13 0.68
N MET A 193 11.38 29.55 -0.51
CA MET A 193 10.73 28.24 -0.76
C MET A 193 11.55 27.02 -0.30
N GLY A 194 12.39 27.16 0.73
CA GLY A 194 13.30 26.11 1.21
C GLY A 194 14.27 25.59 0.13
N ASP A 195 14.70 24.34 0.29
CA ASP A 195 15.48 23.61 -0.71
C ASP A 195 14.61 22.75 -1.66
N GLU A 196 13.33 22.49 -1.31
CA GLU A 196 12.41 21.67 -2.10
C GLU A 196 11.73 22.51 -3.21
N TYR A 197 12.02 22.21 -4.49
CA TYR A 197 11.38 22.92 -5.62
C TYR A 197 9.89 22.58 -5.73
N SER A 198 9.04 23.43 -5.14
CA SER A 198 7.58 23.28 -5.21
C SER A 198 7.03 23.55 -6.62
N GLN A 199 6.31 22.59 -7.18
CA GLN A 199 5.40 22.82 -8.31
C GLN A 199 3.99 23.12 -7.79
N THR A 200 3.18 23.83 -8.58
CA THR A 200 1.78 24.13 -8.27
C THR A 200 0.81 23.44 -9.22
N VAL A 201 -0.41 23.21 -8.75
CA VAL A 201 -1.54 22.76 -9.57
C VAL A 201 -2.81 23.51 -9.17
N LEU A 202 -3.44 24.17 -10.14
CA LEU A 202 -4.76 24.78 -10.01
C LEU A 202 -5.81 23.67 -10.21
N SER A 203 -6.55 23.31 -9.17
CA SER A 203 -7.66 22.35 -9.26
C SER A 203 -8.54 22.37 -8.00
N THR A 204 -9.67 23.09 -8.06
CA THR A 204 -10.68 23.05 -6.98
C THR A 204 -11.21 21.62 -6.71
N PRO A 205 -11.38 20.73 -7.70
CA PRO A 205 -11.74 19.33 -7.44
C PRO A 205 -10.69 18.58 -6.60
N LEU A 206 -9.39 18.71 -6.91
CA LEU A 206 -8.31 18.07 -6.15
C LEU A 206 -8.15 18.69 -4.76
N TYR A 207 -8.31 20.01 -4.66
CA TYR A 207 -8.32 20.73 -3.38
C TYR A 207 -9.43 20.21 -2.45
N ARG A 208 -10.66 20.09 -2.97
CA ARG A 208 -11.81 19.55 -2.23
C ARG A 208 -11.64 18.07 -1.89
N PHE A 209 -10.99 17.30 -2.75
CA PHE A 209 -10.67 15.89 -2.50
C PHE A 209 -9.81 15.72 -1.23
N PHE A 210 -8.74 16.52 -1.08
CA PHE A 210 -7.87 16.48 0.10
C PHE A 210 -8.43 17.14 1.38
N LYS A 211 -9.68 17.63 1.35
CA LYS A 211 -10.38 18.11 2.56
C LYS A 211 -10.55 16.99 3.60
N TYR A 212 -10.86 15.78 3.14
CA TYR A 212 -11.08 14.60 3.97
C TYR A 212 -9.74 13.91 4.28
N ILE A 213 -9.59 13.37 5.49
CA ILE A 213 -8.34 12.70 5.90
C ILE A 213 -8.26 11.29 5.31
N GLU A 214 -9.40 10.61 5.26
CA GLU A 214 -9.61 9.30 4.66
C GLU A 214 -9.17 9.29 3.18
N ASN A 215 -9.52 10.34 2.44
CA ASN A 215 -9.07 10.54 1.04
C ASN A 215 -7.55 10.69 0.91
N ARG A 216 -6.86 11.24 1.93
CA ARG A 216 -5.39 11.33 1.93
C ARG A 216 -4.78 9.95 2.14
N ASP A 217 -5.32 9.15 3.05
CA ASP A 217 -4.80 7.80 3.29
C ASP A 217 -5.05 6.87 2.08
N VAL A 218 -6.20 6.98 1.41
CA VAL A 218 -6.47 6.32 0.13
C VAL A 218 -5.48 6.78 -0.95
N ALA A 219 -5.27 8.08 -1.12
CA ALA A 219 -4.31 8.61 -2.09
C ALA A 219 -2.85 8.18 -1.80
N LYS A 220 -2.46 8.16 -0.52
CA LYS A 220 -1.17 7.66 -0.05
C LYS A 220 -0.99 6.18 -0.39
N GLN A 221 -2.04 5.39 -0.23
CA GLN A 221 -2.02 3.96 -0.55
C GLN A 221 -1.92 3.72 -2.07
N VAL A 222 -2.68 4.45 -2.89
CA VAL A 222 -2.54 4.41 -4.36
C VAL A 222 -1.12 4.79 -4.79
N MET A 223 -0.52 5.83 -4.22
CA MET A 223 0.86 6.22 -4.56
C MET A 223 1.90 5.16 -4.17
N LYS A 224 1.74 4.45 -3.04
CA LYS A 224 2.61 3.29 -2.70
C LYS A 224 2.47 2.17 -3.72
N GLU A 225 1.24 1.84 -4.11
CA GLU A 225 0.95 0.76 -5.08
C GLU A 225 1.50 1.09 -6.48
N ARG A 226 1.54 2.37 -6.85
CA ARG A 226 2.25 2.86 -8.05
C ARG A 226 3.78 3.00 -7.86
N GLY A 227 4.33 2.50 -6.76
CA GLY A 227 5.78 2.36 -6.51
C GLY A 227 6.47 3.58 -5.91
N LEU A 228 5.74 4.63 -5.50
CA LEU A 228 6.32 5.86 -4.98
C LEU A 228 6.74 5.74 -3.50
N LYS A 229 7.81 6.44 -3.13
CA LYS A 229 8.42 6.48 -1.80
C LYS A 229 8.32 7.86 -1.16
N LYS A 230 8.71 7.94 0.12
CA LYS A 230 8.77 9.18 0.94
C LYS A 230 7.46 9.99 0.97
N ILE A 231 6.31 9.36 0.68
CA ILE A 231 5.03 10.04 0.44
C ILE A 231 4.54 10.79 1.68
N ARG A 232 4.51 12.13 1.60
CA ARG A 232 3.88 13.03 2.58
C ARG A 232 2.65 13.68 1.92
N LEU A 233 1.54 13.67 2.64
CA LEU A 233 0.30 14.37 2.27
C LEU A 233 -0.12 15.20 3.48
N GLY A 234 -0.48 16.46 3.27
CA GLY A 234 -0.81 17.34 4.37
C GLY A 234 -1.41 18.66 3.91
N VAL A 235 -1.32 19.65 4.80
CA VAL A 235 -1.66 21.06 4.52
C VAL A 235 -0.50 21.88 5.07
N GLU A 236 -0.02 22.85 4.31
CA GLU A 236 1.09 23.73 4.66
C GLU A 236 0.75 25.19 4.35
N GLY A 237 1.48 26.13 4.95
CA GLY A 237 1.36 27.54 4.60
C GLY A 237 2.11 27.83 3.29
N TYR A 238 1.38 28.15 2.22
CA TYR A 238 1.96 28.53 0.94
C TYR A 238 1.96 30.06 0.77
N PRO A 239 3.07 30.71 0.37
CA PRO A 239 3.13 32.16 0.18
C PRO A 239 2.38 32.57 -1.09
N THR A 240 1.39 33.44 -0.93
CA THR A 240 0.48 33.86 -2.01
C THR A 240 0.87 35.20 -2.61
N TYR A 241 0.80 36.27 -1.82
CA TYR A 241 1.14 37.63 -2.24
C TYR A 241 2.01 38.34 -1.20
N LYS A 242 2.74 39.37 -1.64
CA LYS A 242 3.57 40.23 -0.80
C LYS A 242 2.71 41.18 0.02
N GLU A 243 2.75 41.03 1.35
CA GLU A 243 1.98 41.88 2.27
C GLU A 243 2.72 43.19 2.58
N LYS A 244 3.99 43.11 2.98
CA LYS A 244 4.72 44.27 3.51
C LYS A 244 6.24 44.17 3.37
N VAL A 245 6.90 45.29 3.07
CA VAL A 245 8.36 45.42 3.21
C VAL A 245 8.67 46.07 4.56
N ARG A 246 9.30 45.33 5.47
CA ARG A 246 9.85 45.86 6.73
C ARG A 246 11.33 46.18 6.51
N LYS A 247 11.69 47.47 6.55
CA LYS A 247 13.12 47.86 6.63
C LYS A 247 13.56 47.78 8.09
N ARG A 248 14.63 47.03 8.38
CA ARG A 248 15.26 47.00 9.72
C ARG A 248 16.20 48.22 9.87
N PRO A 249 16.46 48.72 11.10
CA PRO A 249 17.59 49.62 11.35
C PRO A 249 18.87 48.93 10.86
N GLY A 250 19.63 49.57 9.96
CA GLY A 250 20.69 48.91 9.18
C GLY A 250 20.34 48.62 7.71
N GLY A 251 19.17 49.07 7.22
CA GLY A 251 18.87 49.22 5.79
C GLY A 251 18.47 47.95 5.04
N ARG A 252 18.77 46.75 5.56
CA ARG A 252 18.30 45.48 4.98
C ARG A 252 16.77 45.44 4.97
N ALA A 253 16.20 45.31 3.77
CA ALA A 253 14.77 45.10 3.57
C ALA A 253 14.42 43.63 3.81
N GLU A 254 13.31 43.40 4.50
CA GLU A 254 12.72 42.11 4.80
C GLU A 254 11.30 42.11 4.23
N VAL A 255 10.95 41.08 3.46
CA VAL A 255 9.65 41.01 2.78
C VAL A 255 8.77 39.96 3.45
N ILE A 256 7.61 40.41 3.91
CA ILE A 256 6.58 39.60 4.56
C ILE A 256 5.57 39.21 3.49
N TYR A 257 5.37 37.90 3.34
CA TYR A 257 4.39 37.29 2.46
C TYR A 257 3.17 36.82 3.25
N ASN A 258 1.99 36.92 2.65
CA ASN A 258 0.77 36.30 3.17
C ASN A 258 0.79 34.79 2.89
N TYR A 259 0.80 33.98 3.95
CA TYR A 259 0.77 32.52 3.85
C TYR A 259 -0.64 31.98 4.04
N VAL A 260 -1.13 31.23 3.06
CA VAL A 260 -2.46 30.59 3.14
C VAL A 260 -2.30 29.08 3.17
N GLN A 261 -3.11 28.41 4.01
CA GLN A 261 -3.07 26.96 4.14
C GLN A 261 -3.53 26.29 2.84
N ARG A 262 -2.66 25.45 2.24
CA ARG A 262 -2.90 24.73 0.98
C ARG A 262 -2.57 23.25 1.11
N PRO A 263 -3.37 22.32 0.56
CA PRO A 263 -3.01 20.91 0.52
C PRO A 263 -1.73 20.70 -0.29
N PHE A 264 -0.86 19.79 0.16
CA PHE A 264 0.36 19.45 -0.57
C PHE A 264 0.54 17.93 -0.72
N ILE A 265 1.32 17.57 -1.75
CA ILE A 265 1.74 16.21 -2.07
C ILE A 265 3.26 16.24 -2.26
N HIS A 266 4.01 15.59 -1.37
CA HIS A 266 5.42 15.30 -1.60
C HIS A 266 5.58 13.81 -1.87
N MET A 267 6.34 13.45 -2.92
CA MET A 267 6.62 12.07 -3.29
C MET A 267 8.00 11.93 -3.92
N SER A 268 8.62 10.75 -3.76
CA SER A 268 9.91 10.41 -4.35
C SER A 268 9.81 9.17 -5.24
N TRP A 269 10.51 9.22 -6.37
CA TRP A 269 10.82 8.07 -7.23
C TRP A 269 12.33 7.80 -7.24
N GLU A 270 13.05 8.29 -6.22
CA GLU A 270 14.43 7.92 -6.00
C GLU A 270 14.53 6.41 -5.87
N LYS A 271 15.27 5.79 -6.80
CA LYS A 271 15.77 4.44 -6.61
C LYS A 271 16.84 4.49 -5.51
N GLU A 272 16.37 4.54 -4.26
CA GLU A 272 17.15 4.09 -3.11
C GLU A 272 17.62 2.67 -3.43
N GLU A 273 18.84 2.56 -3.93
CA GLU A 273 19.50 1.29 -3.97
C GLU A 273 19.59 0.81 -2.53
N ALA A 274 19.25 -0.46 -2.32
CA ALA A 274 19.56 -1.10 -1.06
C ALA A 274 21.10 -1.19 -0.97
N LYS A 275 21.72 -0.12 -0.49
CA LYS A 275 22.91 -0.21 0.36
C LYS A 275 22.53 -1.10 1.52
N SER A 276 22.62 -2.40 1.28
CA SER A 276 22.60 -3.40 2.33
C SER A 276 23.58 -2.91 3.38
N ARG A 277 23.15 -2.82 4.64
CA ARG A 277 24.03 -2.51 5.77
C ARG A 277 24.91 -3.73 6.10
N HIS A 278 25.40 -4.42 5.07
CA HIS A 278 26.46 -5.38 5.16
C HIS A 278 27.69 -4.59 5.60
N VAL A 279 28.11 -4.84 6.83
CA VAL A 279 28.99 -4.01 7.66
C VAL A 279 29.95 -3.18 6.81
N ASP A 280 29.72 -1.85 6.79
CA ASP A 280 30.76 -0.91 6.41
C ASP A 280 31.89 -1.09 7.43
N PHE A 281 32.85 -1.96 7.08
CA PHE A 281 34.11 -2.07 7.79
C PHE A 281 34.87 -0.78 7.54
N GLN A 282 34.52 0.23 8.34
CA GLN A 282 35.27 1.46 8.50
C GLN A 282 36.62 1.07 9.10
N CYS A 283 37.51 0.61 8.22
CA CYS A 283 38.90 0.35 8.51
C CYS A 283 39.52 1.69 8.91
N PHE A 284 39.48 1.96 10.21
CA PHE A 284 40.26 3.02 10.82
C PHE A 284 41.68 2.85 10.30
N LYS A 285 42.16 3.86 9.56
CA LYS A 285 43.53 3.88 9.05
C LYS A 285 44.48 3.91 10.24
N SER A 286 44.84 2.73 10.73
CA SER A 286 45.93 2.55 11.67
C SER A 286 47.15 3.24 11.07
N LYS A 287 47.70 4.20 11.80
CA LYS A 287 48.92 4.91 11.39
C LYS A 287 50.13 4.01 11.61
N SER A 288 50.17 2.87 10.91
CA SER A 288 51.34 2.00 10.84
C SER A 288 52.41 2.69 9.98
N VAL A 289 53.10 3.66 10.59
CA VAL A 289 54.26 4.32 10.00
C VAL A 289 55.43 3.35 10.07
N THR A 290 55.44 2.35 9.18
CA THR A 290 56.56 1.43 9.00
C THR A 290 57.69 2.14 8.26
N ASN A 291 58.40 3.01 8.98
CA ASN A 291 59.66 3.59 8.51
C ASN A 291 60.76 3.20 9.50
N LEU A 292 61.32 2.01 9.32
CA LEU A 292 62.26 1.34 10.25
C LEU A 292 63.64 2.02 10.31
N ALA A 293 63.82 3.17 9.65
CA ALA A 293 65.08 3.89 9.48
C ALA A 293 65.34 5.00 10.51
N GLU A 294 64.33 5.48 11.25
CA GLU A 294 64.51 6.52 12.28
C GLU A 294 64.85 5.93 13.68
N ALA A 295 64.66 4.62 13.87
CA ALA A 295 64.86 3.94 15.16
C ALA A 295 66.35 3.72 15.56
N THR A 296 67.30 4.30 14.82
CA THR A 296 68.76 4.16 15.04
C THR A 296 69.49 5.51 15.05
N ALA A 297 68.78 6.62 15.29
CA ALA A 297 69.37 7.93 15.47
C ALA A 297 69.39 8.30 16.97
N ASP A 298 70.53 8.11 17.63
CA ASP A 298 70.73 8.56 19.02
C ASP A 298 70.60 10.09 19.13
N PRO A 299 69.74 10.63 20.02
CA PRO A 299 69.63 12.07 20.23
C PRO A 299 70.83 12.58 21.03
N VAL A 300 71.62 13.47 20.42
CA VAL A 300 72.72 14.17 21.09
C VAL A 300 72.19 15.09 22.19
N ILE A 301 72.82 15.04 23.36
CA ILE A 301 72.49 15.87 24.52
C ILE A 301 73.23 17.20 24.43
N GLU A 302 72.50 18.31 24.42
CA GLU A 302 72.99 19.63 24.84
C GLU A 302 72.05 20.21 25.92
N LEU A 303 72.58 21.10 26.76
CA LEU A 303 72.04 21.41 28.09
C LEU A 303 71.82 22.91 28.32
N GLU A 304 70.72 23.23 29.02
CA GLU A 304 70.57 24.37 29.94
C GLU A 304 70.60 25.81 29.34
N PRO A 305 70.18 26.88 30.08
CA PRO A 305 69.39 26.91 31.32
C PRO A 305 68.20 27.93 31.34
N ASN A 306 67.25 27.68 32.26
CA ASN A 306 66.44 28.65 33.04
C ASN A 306 65.69 29.83 32.37
N ARG A 307 64.37 29.89 32.66
CA ARG A 307 63.91 30.66 33.84
C ARG A 307 62.57 30.21 34.42
N ALA A 308 62.54 30.12 35.75
CA ALA A 308 61.35 30.02 36.60
C ALA A 308 60.54 31.34 36.59
N ARG A 309 59.31 31.48 37.14
CA ARG A 309 58.45 30.64 38.02
C ARG A 309 56.96 31.04 37.71
N GLU A 310 55.87 30.83 38.46
CA GLU A 310 55.58 30.49 39.87
C GLU A 310 54.29 29.62 39.96
N THR A 311 53.32 29.96 40.84
CA THR A 311 52.03 29.27 41.12
C THR A 311 50.87 30.29 40.97
N GLU A 312 49.56 30.15 41.30
CA GLU A 312 48.55 29.19 41.87
C GLU A 312 47.16 29.86 41.54
N ASP A 313 45.94 29.31 41.60
CA ASP A 313 45.31 27.97 41.60
C ASP A 313 43.75 28.14 41.56
N ASN A 314 42.97 27.04 41.45
CA ASN A 314 41.54 26.87 41.79
C ASN A 314 40.41 27.38 40.85
N ALA A 315 39.17 26.95 41.13
CA ALA A 315 38.01 26.96 40.22
C ALA A 315 36.70 27.49 40.86
N GLU A 316 35.67 27.80 40.05
CA GLU A 316 34.35 28.25 40.52
C GLU A 316 33.18 27.70 39.65
N PRO A 317 32.06 27.22 40.25
CA PRO A 317 30.88 26.67 39.56
C PRO A 317 29.74 27.72 39.32
N PRO A 318 28.63 27.39 38.62
CA PRO A 318 27.68 28.40 38.12
C PRO A 318 26.50 28.73 39.08
N PRO A 319 25.80 29.87 38.86
CA PRO A 319 24.57 30.20 39.57
C PRO A 319 23.29 29.86 38.77
N GLU A 320 22.32 29.20 39.43
CA GLU A 320 20.89 29.24 39.09
C GLU A 320 20.17 30.17 40.06
N VAL A 321 19.37 31.15 39.57
CA VAL A 321 18.54 32.00 40.44
C VAL A 321 17.18 32.33 39.78
N GLN A 322 16.17 31.55 40.19
CA GLN A 322 14.78 31.95 40.52
C GLN A 322 13.85 32.59 39.47
N GLY A 323 12.58 32.18 39.57
CA GLY A 323 11.40 32.98 39.24
C GLY A 323 10.45 32.94 40.45
N GLU A 324 9.74 34.03 40.71
CA GLU A 324 8.93 34.23 41.92
C GLU A 324 7.41 34.10 41.63
N GLU A 325 6.70 33.39 42.52
CA GLU A 325 5.30 33.68 42.86
C GLU A 325 5.30 34.71 44.03
N GLU A 326 4.25 35.47 44.37
CA GLU A 326 2.81 35.22 44.27
C GLU A 326 1.99 36.55 44.44
N ALA A 327 0.65 36.44 44.46
CA ALA A 327 -0.37 37.38 45.00
C ALA A 327 -0.61 38.71 44.24
N GLN A 328 -1.85 39.03 43.83
CA GLN A 328 -3.13 38.90 44.55
C GLN A 328 -4.30 38.41 43.68
#